data_AF-A0A538RVU1-F1
#
_entry.id   AF-A0A538RVU1-F1
#
_cell.length_a   1.000
_cell.length_b   1.000
_cell.length_c   1.000
_cell.angle_alpha   90.00
_cell.angle_beta   90.00
_cell.angle_gamma   90.00
#
_symmetry.space_group_name_H-M   'P 1'
#
loop_
_entity.id
_entity.type
_entity.pdbx_description
1 polymer ?
#
loop_
_entity_poly.entity_id
_entity_poly.type
_entity_poly.pdbx_seq_one_letter_code
_entity_poly.pdbx_strand_id
1 'polypeptide(L)'
;MIQLPRRSVTRFFIPLIDVLTLLFCIFLLLPLIKSTGDGAAAQEQPAANGKDTRAGANAAKRTREAEQAEQERLKAARQELADIRKEKMEALQQRLFIRVLEIDADTGRLFYQEGDQRAEIRNQSDALKLISRHRDEAGERELYYLFMYPRRLTGYPQRSQIQRYMGWFKEVAHGVDNPLAG
;
A
#
# COMPACT_ATOMS: atom_id res chain seq x y z
N MET A 1 14.37 30.77 -41.09
CA MET A 1 13.43 30.06 -40.19
C MET A 1 13.53 30.71 -38.82
N ILE A 2 12.59 31.59 -38.47
CA ILE A 2 12.57 32.25 -37.16
C ILE A 2 11.65 31.40 -36.27
N GLN A 3 12.24 30.68 -35.32
CA GLN A 3 11.49 29.91 -34.32
C GLN A 3 10.91 30.87 -33.27
N LEU A 4 9.59 30.83 -33.06
CA LEU A 4 8.93 31.57 -31.99
C LEU A 4 9.18 30.89 -30.63
N PRO A 5 9.53 31.64 -29.56
CA PRO A 5 9.70 31.09 -28.23
C PRO A 5 8.34 30.81 -27.59
N ARG A 6 8.00 29.53 -27.41
CA ARG A 6 6.86 29.08 -26.58
C ARG A 6 7.16 29.33 -25.10
N ARG A 7 6.82 30.51 -24.58
CA ARG A 7 6.78 30.75 -23.13
C ARG A 7 5.48 30.22 -22.55
N SER A 8 5.60 29.36 -21.55
CA SER A 8 4.53 28.65 -20.86
C SER A 8 3.57 29.60 -20.14
N VAL A 9 2.31 29.58 -20.57
CA VAL A 9 1.17 30.30 -19.98
C VAL A 9 0.92 29.91 -18.51
N THR A 10 1.46 28.79 -18.04
CA THR A 10 1.22 28.20 -16.71
C THR A 10 1.76 29.00 -15.51
N ARG A 11 2.69 29.95 -15.71
CA ARG A 11 3.29 30.70 -14.59
C ARG A 11 2.36 31.76 -13.98
N PHE A 12 1.34 32.19 -14.72
CA PHE A 12 0.34 33.17 -14.25
C PHE A 12 -0.92 32.53 -13.66
N PHE A 13 -1.21 31.27 -13.99
CA PHE A 13 -2.42 30.60 -13.51
C PHE A 13 -2.33 30.09 -12.07
N ILE A 14 -1.14 29.67 -11.62
CA ILE A 14 -0.92 29.20 -10.24
C ILE A 14 -1.24 30.30 -9.21
N PRO A 15 -0.73 31.54 -9.31
CA PRO A 15 -1.08 32.59 -8.34
C PRO A 15 -2.54 33.07 -8.47
N LEU A 16 -3.14 32.99 -9.66
CA LEU A 16 -4.53 33.39 -9.86
C LEU A 16 -5.50 32.39 -9.20
N ILE A 17 -5.22 31.09 -9.30
CA ILE A 17 -5.99 30.06 -8.60
C ILE A 17 -5.93 30.27 -7.08
N ASP A 18 -4.74 30.56 -6.54
CA ASP A 18 -4.53 30.78 -5.10
C ASP A 18 -5.36 31.96 -4.57
N VAL A 19 -5.35 33.09 -5.28
CA VAL A 19 -6.15 34.27 -4.93
C VAL A 19 -7.65 33.98 -5.02
N LEU A 20 -8.10 33.26 -6.04
CA LEU A 20 -9.52 32.87 -6.17
C LEU A 20 -9.94 31.91 -5.04
N THR A 21 -9.08 30.97 -4.64
CA THR A 21 -9.36 30.07 -3.51
C THR A 21 -9.40 30.81 -2.18
N LEU A 22 -8.52 31.80 -1.96
CA LEU A 22 -8.55 32.64 -0.75
C LEU A 22 -9.84 33.46 -0.65
N LEU A 23 -10.25 34.11 -1.75
CA LEU A 23 -11.51 34.86 -1.79
C LEU A 23 -12.72 33.95 -1.56
N PHE A 24 -12.70 32.75 -2.13
CA PHE A 24 -13.75 31.75 -1.92
C PHE A 24 -13.83 31.27 -0.45
N CYS A 25 -12.68 30.99 0.17
CA CYS A 25 -12.61 30.60 1.59
C CYS A 25 -13.14 31.70 2.52
N ILE A 26 -12.82 32.98 2.24
CA ILE A 26 -13.37 34.12 3.00
C ILE A 26 -14.89 34.23 2.79
N PHE A 27 -15.38 34.02 1.57
CA PHE A 27 -16.81 34.07 1.27
C PHE A 27 -17.60 32.96 2.00
N LEU A 28 -17.02 31.77 2.13
CA LEU A 28 -17.60 30.67 2.93
C LEU A 28 -17.59 30.95 4.44
N LEU A 29 -16.65 31.76 4.93
CA LEU A 29 -16.61 32.19 6.33
C LEU A 29 -17.62 33.31 6.65
N LEU A 30 -18.05 34.09 5.65
CA LEU A 30 -19.04 35.17 5.83
C LEU A 30 -20.37 34.70 6.44
N PRO A 31 -21.02 33.60 5.98
CA PRO A 31 -22.23 33.09 6.60
C PRO A 31 -22.01 32.58 8.03
N LEU A 32 -20.82 32.05 8.36
CA LEU A 32 -20.48 31.65 9.74
C LEU A 32 -20.36 32.85 10.69
N ILE A 33 -19.87 33.99 10.20
CA ILE A 33 -19.69 35.21 11.01
C ILE A 33 -21.00 35.99 11.12
N LYS A 34 -21.84 35.99 10.09
CA LYS A 34 -23.18 36.62 10.12
C LYS A 34 -24.19 35.86 10.99
N SER A 35 -24.04 34.56 11.19
CA SER A 35 -24.87 33.82 12.17
C SER A 35 -24.62 34.21 13.63
N THR A 36 -23.58 35.00 13.92
CA THR A 36 -23.25 35.51 15.26
C THR A 36 -23.69 36.96 15.53
N GLY A 37 -24.36 37.62 14.59
CA GLY A 37 -24.79 39.00 14.80
C GLY A 37 -25.85 39.43 13.80
N ASP A 38 -27.12 39.18 14.13
CA ASP A 38 -28.21 40.15 13.98
C ASP A 38 -29.54 39.56 14.51
N GLY A 39 -29.97 40.08 15.66
CA GLY A 39 -31.23 39.77 16.33
C GLY A 39 -31.34 40.60 17.61
N ALA A 40 -31.77 41.86 17.47
CA ALA A 40 -31.81 42.85 18.53
C ALA A 40 -33.04 42.71 19.48
N ALA A 41 -32.76 42.94 20.77
CA ALA A 41 -33.61 43.51 21.84
C ALA A 41 -34.89 42.79 22.29
N ALA A 42 -34.84 42.18 23.49
CA ALA A 42 -35.66 42.53 24.66
C ALA A 42 -35.32 41.61 25.86
N GLN A 43 -35.05 42.25 27.00
CA GLN A 43 -35.18 41.83 28.41
C GLN A 43 -35.31 40.32 28.74
N GLU A 44 -34.37 39.81 29.54
CA GLU A 44 -34.59 39.34 30.93
C GLU A 44 -33.38 38.51 31.39
N GLN A 45 -32.77 38.90 32.51
CA GLN A 45 -32.04 37.94 33.32
C GLN A 45 -33.07 36.96 33.89
N PRO A 46 -32.80 35.66 33.79
CA PRO A 46 -32.78 34.88 35.02
C PRO A 46 -31.53 34.01 35.12
N ALA A 47 -31.05 33.90 36.35
CA ALA A 47 -30.06 32.92 36.75
C ALA A 47 -30.54 31.49 36.49
N ALA A 48 -29.72 30.63 35.88
CA ALA A 48 -29.74 29.16 35.98
C ALA A 48 -28.52 28.60 35.21
N ASN A 49 -27.39 28.33 35.85
CA ASN A 49 -27.07 27.05 36.49
C ASN A 49 -27.32 25.81 35.60
N GLY A 50 -26.25 25.28 34.99
CA GLY A 50 -25.97 23.84 34.91
C GLY A 50 -26.71 22.96 33.88
N LYS A 51 -26.65 23.25 32.57
CA LYS A 51 -27.14 22.29 31.54
C LYS A 51 -26.22 21.97 30.35
N ASP A 52 -25.07 22.60 30.20
CA ASP A 52 -24.20 22.39 29.02
C ASP A 52 -23.25 21.18 29.11
N THR A 53 -23.07 20.61 30.30
CA THR A 53 -22.24 19.40 30.48
C THR A 53 -22.89 18.12 29.95
N ARG A 54 -24.23 18.05 29.88
CA ARG A 54 -24.95 16.85 29.37
C ARG A 54 -24.95 16.76 27.85
N ALA A 55 -24.95 17.89 27.13
CA ALA A 55 -24.89 17.91 25.67
C ALA A 55 -23.50 17.46 25.16
N GLY A 56 -22.42 17.93 25.79
CA GLY A 56 -21.05 17.50 25.49
C GLY A 56 -20.78 16.03 25.83
N ALA A 57 -21.31 15.54 26.94
CA ALA A 57 -21.17 14.12 27.33
C ALA A 57 -21.85 13.16 26.34
N ASN A 58 -23.02 13.52 25.80
CA ASN A 58 -23.72 12.71 24.79
C ASN A 58 -23.01 12.75 23.42
N ALA A 59 -22.44 13.90 23.02
CA ALA A 59 -21.66 14.01 21.79
C ALA A 59 -20.39 13.14 21.86
N ALA A 60 -19.66 13.20 22.98
CA ALA A 60 -18.46 12.39 23.23
C ALA A 60 -18.76 10.88 23.33
N LYS A 61 -19.95 10.51 23.81
CA LYS A 61 -20.38 9.11 23.85
C LYS A 61 -20.71 8.59 22.45
N ARG A 62 -21.40 9.38 21.63
CA ARG A 62 -21.73 9.03 20.23
C ARG A 62 -20.51 8.89 19.34
N THR A 63 -19.50 9.75 19.51
CA THR A 63 -18.23 9.62 18.75
C THR A 63 -17.48 8.36 19.15
N ARG A 64 -17.39 8.03 20.45
CA ARG A 64 -16.76 6.78 20.91
C ARG A 64 -17.49 5.53 20.41
N GLU A 65 -18.82 5.54 20.43
CA GLU A 65 -19.63 4.43 19.88
C GLU A 65 -19.44 4.29 18.36
N ALA A 66 -19.33 5.39 17.62
CA ALA A 66 -19.05 5.39 16.19
C ALA A 66 -17.63 4.87 15.87
N GLU A 67 -16.62 5.32 16.62
CA GLU A 67 -15.23 4.85 16.48
C GLU A 67 -15.09 3.36 16.81
N GLN A 68 -15.80 2.88 17.83
CA GLN A 68 -15.83 1.46 18.19
C GLN A 68 -16.49 0.61 17.10
N ALA A 69 -17.63 1.06 16.57
CA ALA A 69 -18.31 0.38 15.48
C ALA A 69 -17.45 0.36 14.20
N GLU A 70 -16.72 1.44 13.91
CA GLU A 70 -15.77 1.48 12.80
C GLU A 70 -14.59 0.52 13.01
N GLN A 71 -14.01 0.49 14.20
CA GLN A 71 -12.93 -0.44 14.53
C GLN A 71 -13.39 -1.91 14.46
N GLU A 72 -14.61 -2.22 14.90
CA GLU A 72 -15.17 -3.57 14.79
C GLU A 72 -15.36 -3.98 13.33
N ARG A 73 -15.89 -3.08 12.48
CA ARG A 73 -16.00 -3.31 11.03
C ARG A 73 -14.63 -3.53 10.39
N LEU A 74 -13.64 -2.71 10.73
CA LEU A 74 -12.29 -2.85 10.21
C LEU A 74 -11.64 -4.17 10.67
N LYS A 75 -11.88 -4.61 11.91
CA LYS A 75 -11.41 -5.89 12.41
C LYS A 75 -12.08 -7.05 11.67
N ALA A 76 -13.40 -7.03 11.52
CA ALA A 76 -14.15 -8.05 10.79
C ALA A 76 -13.69 -8.15 9.33
N ALA A 77 -13.52 -7.01 8.64
CA ALA A 77 -13.01 -6.99 7.27
C ALA A 77 -11.58 -7.53 7.16
N ARG A 78 -10.72 -7.25 8.13
CA ARG A 78 -9.35 -7.81 8.18
C ARG A 78 -9.35 -9.31 8.41
N GLN A 79 -10.26 -9.82 9.26
CA GLN A 79 -10.41 -11.25 9.51
C GLN A 79 -10.90 -11.98 8.26
N GLU A 80 -11.95 -11.46 7.60
CA GLU A 80 -12.46 -12.03 6.36
C GLU A 80 -11.39 -12.06 5.27
N LEU A 81 -10.59 -11.00 5.13
CA LEU A 81 -9.45 -10.99 4.21
C LEU A 81 -8.38 -12.02 4.60
N ALA A 82 -8.14 -12.26 5.89
CA ALA A 82 -7.19 -13.26 6.34
C ALA A 82 -7.69 -14.68 6.02
N ASP A 83 -8.98 -14.95 6.22
CA ASP A 83 -9.60 -16.25 5.96
C ASP A 83 -9.59 -16.57 4.46
N ILE A 84 -10.01 -15.62 3.62
CA ILE A 84 -9.98 -15.78 2.15
C ILE A 84 -8.54 -16.00 1.66
N ARG A 85 -7.56 -15.27 2.23
CA ARG A 85 -6.15 -15.46 1.88
C ARG A 85 -5.67 -16.85 2.25
N LYS A 86 -6.06 -17.35 3.43
CA LYS A 86 -5.69 -18.68 3.90
C LYS A 86 -6.26 -19.77 3.00
N GLU A 87 -7.56 -19.72 2.71
CA GLU A 87 -8.23 -20.70 1.84
C GLU A 87 -7.59 -20.75 0.44
N LYS A 88 -7.37 -19.57 -0.18
CA LYS A 88 -6.71 -19.49 -1.48
C LYS A 88 -5.28 -20.01 -1.44
N MET A 89 -4.54 -19.73 -0.36
CA MET A 89 -3.17 -20.20 -0.19
C MET A 89 -3.13 -21.72 -0.05
N GLU A 90 -4.04 -22.32 0.72
CA GLU A 90 -4.13 -23.76 0.91
C GLU A 90 -4.45 -24.47 -0.41
N ALA A 91 -5.43 -23.96 -1.17
CA ALA A 91 -5.74 -24.50 -2.50
C ALA A 91 -4.54 -24.42 -3.46
N LEU A 92 -3.79 -23.31 -3.43
CA LEU A 92 -2.57 -23.16 -4.22
C LEU A 92 -1.46 -24.12 -3.75
N GLN A 93 -1.26 -24.30 -2.44
CA GLN A 93 -0.25 -25.22 -1.89
C GLN A 93 -0.51 -26.68 -2.23
N GLN A 94 -1.76 -27.07 -2.41
CA GLN A 94 -2.12 -28.44 -2.83
C GLN A 94 -1.72 -28.71 -4.28
N ARG A 95 -1.90 -27.73 -5.18
CA ARG A 95 -1.61 -27.88 -6.62
C ARG A 95 -0.18 -27.51 -7.00
N LEU A 96 0.40 -26.53 -6.32
CA LEU A 96 1.70 -25.96 -6.67
C LEU A 96 2.81 -26.54 -5.80
N PHE A 97 3.92 -26.90 -6.42
CA PHE A 97 5.18 -27.15 -5.75
C PHE A 97 6.00 -25.86 -5.72
N ILE A 98 5.83 -25.08 -4.65
CA ILE A 98 6.42 -23.75 -4.52
C ILE A 98 7.87 -23.84 -4.02
N ARG A 99 8.78 -23.17 -4.72
CA ARG A 99 10.19 -23.04 -4.34
C ARG A 99 10.57 -21.57 -4.23
N VAL A 100 11.17 -21.21 -3.11
CA VAL A 100 11.54 -19.82 -2.82
C VAL A 100 12.99 -19.58 -3.24
N LEU A 101 13.20 -18.50 -3.98
CA LEU A 101 14.52 -18.03 -4.39
C LEU A 101 14.77 -16.67 -3.75
N GLU A 102 15.86 -16.56 -3.00
CA GLU A 102 16.20 -15.34 -2.27
C GLU A 102 17.24 -14.54 -3.02
N ILE A 103 17.00 -13.24 -3.13
CA ILE A 103 17.98 -12.30 -3.66
C ILE A 103 18.72 -11.68 -2.49
N ASP A 104 20.03 -11.85 -2.49
CA ASP A 104 20.90 -11.32 -1.48
C ASP A 104 20.92 -9.79 -1.49
N ALA A 105 20.79 -9.19 -0.31
CA ALA A 105 20.63 -7.75 -0.18
C ALA A 105 21.95 -6.97 -0.39
N ASP A 106 23.10 -7.63 -0.23
CA ASP A 106 24.41 -6.98 -0.31
C ASP A 106 25.05 -7.17 -1.69
N THR A 107 24.74 -8.28 -2.36
CA THR A 107 25.35 -8.65 -3.63
C THR A 107 24.36 -8.72 -4.80
N GLY A 108 23.07 -8.80 -4.51
CA GLY A 108 22.01 -9.06 -5.49
C GLY A 108 22.06 -10.46 -6.10
N ARG A 109 22.90 -11.37 -5.58
CA ARG A 109 23.03 -12.75 -6.06
C ARG A 109 21.79 -13.58 -5.69
N LEU A 110 21.50 -14.57 -6.52
CA LEU A 110 20.33 -15.44 -6.36
C LEU A 110 20.72 -16.71 -5.59
N PHE A 111 19.94 -17.04 -4.57
CA PHE A 111 20.13 -18.22 -3.74
C PHE A 111 18.83 -19.00 -3.62
N TYR A 112 18.96 -20.28 -3.29
CA TYR A 112 17.85 -21.11 -2.84
C TYR A 112 18.24 -21.81 -1.54
N GLN A 113 17.24 -22.15 -0.73
CA GLN A 113 17.42 -22.98 0.46
C GLN A 113 17.23 -24.46 0.11
N GLU A 114 18.20 -25.27 0.50
CA GLU A 114 18.13 -26.74 0.47
C GLU A 114 18.37 -27.25 1.89
N GLY A 115 17.26 -27.44 2.63
CA GLY A 115 17.32 -27.66 4.07
C GLY A 115 17.97 -26.48 4.78
N ASP A 116 19.01 -26.74 5.57
CA ASP A 116 19.77 -25.70 6.29
C ASP A 116 20.86 -25.03 5.44
N GLN A 117 21.07 -25.48 4.21
CA GLN A 117 22.11 -24.94 3.34
C GLN A 117 21.56 -23.91 2.36
N ARG A 118 22.27 -22.79 2.25
CA ARG A 118 22.02 -21.75 1.26
C ARG A 118 22.94 -21.97 0.07
N ALA A 119 22.37 -22.29 -1.09
CA ALA A 119 23.11 -22.56 -2.31
C ALA A 119 22.90 -21.46 -3.35
N GLU A 120 23.98 -21.04 -4.01
CA GLU A 120 23.99 -19.94 -4.99
C GLU A 120 23.64 -20.47 -6.39
N ILE A 121 22.83 -19.71 -7.14
CA ILE A 121 22.52 -19.97 -8.55
C ILE A 121 23.32 -18.95 -9.37
N ARG A 122 24.45 -19.39 -9.93
CA ARG A 122 25.43 -18.47 -10.53
C ARG A 122 25.14 -18.18 -11.99
N ASN A 123 24.52 -19.13 -12.69
CA ASN A 123 24.33 -19.07 -14.13
C ASN A 123 23.10 -19.87 -14.58
N GLN A 124 22.82 -19.83 -15.89
CA GLN A 124 21.68 -20.52 -16.49
C GLN A 124 21.78 -22.05 -16.38
N SER A 125 22.98 -22.64 -16.46
CA SER A 125 23.13 -24.09 -16.32
C SER A 125 22.78 -24.55 -14.90
N ASP A 126 23.14 -23.78 -13.88
CA ASP A 126 22.77 -24.09 -12.48
C ASP A 126 21.25 -24.02 -12.31
N ALA A 127 20.62 -22.99 -12.89
CA ALA A 127 19.16 -22.84 -12.86
C ALA A 127 18.46 -24.01 -13.56
N LEU A 128 18.93 -24.44 -14.74
CA LEU A 128 18.35 -25.57 -15.47
C LEU A 128 18.47 -26.89 -14.71
N LYS A 129 19.62 -27.14 -14.07
CA LYS A 129 19.81 -28.32 -13.19
C LYS A 129 18.85 -28.28 -12.00
N LEU A 130 18.70 -27.11 -11.38
CA LEU A 130 17.77 -26.90 -10.27
C LEU A 130 16.31 -27.14 -10.69
N ILE A 131 15.92 -26.61 -11.85
CA ILE A 131 14.58 -26.80 -12.43
C ILE A 131 14.31 -28.27 -12.70
N SER A 132 15.25 -28.99 -13.30
CA SER A 132 15.09 -30.43 -13.57
C SER A 132 14.86 -31.20 -12.29
N ARG A 133 15.75 -31.01 -11.29
CA ARG A 133 15.64 -31.68 -9.99
C ARG A 133 14.31 -31.38 -9.31
N HIS A 134 13.90 -30.11 -9.25
CA HIS A 134 12.63 -29.74 -8.61
C HIS A 134 11.41 -30.21 -9.39
N ARG A 135 11.48 -30.36 -10.71
CA ARG A 135 10.40 -30.95 -11.51
C ARG A 135 10.22 -32.43 -11.18
N ASP A 136 11.32 -33.15 -11.00
CA ASP A 136 11.27 -34.55 -10.56
C ASP A 136 10.69 -34.67 -9.14
N GLU A 137 11.08 -33.78 -8.22
CA GLU A 137 10.52 -33.72 -6.85
C GLU A 137 9.05 -33.29 -6.80
N ALA A 138 8.61 -32.43 -7.73
CA ALA A 138 7.24 -31.93 -7.77
C ALA A 138 6.22 -33.03 -8.10
N GLY A 139 6.62 -34.03 -8.90
CA GLY A 139 5.75 -35.08 -9.39
C GLY A 139 4.64 -34.52 -10.26
N GLU A 140 3.38 -34.73 -9.85
CA GLU A 140 2.20 -34.22 -10.57
C GLU A 140 1.87 -32.75 -10.26
N ARG A 141 2.54 -32.15 -9.28
CA ARG A 141 2.32 -30.74 -8.90
C ARG A 141 3.00 -29.79 -9.88
N GLU A 142 2.41 -28.61 -10.05
CA GLU A 142 2.99 -27.58 -10.90
C GLU A 142 4.13 -26.85 -10.17
N LEU A 143 5.34 -26.94 -10.71
CA LEU A 143 6.50 -26.23 -10.20
C LEU A 143 6.32 -24.71 -10.34
N TYR A 144 6.46 -23.98 -9.24
CA TYR A 144 6.36 -22.52 -9.22
C TYR A 144 7.50 -21.91 -8.40
N TYR A 145 8.19 -20.92 -8.95
CA TYR A 145 9.25 -20.20 -8.23
C TYR A 145 8.80 -18.82 -7.74
N LEU A 146 9.09 -18.52 -6.48
CA LEU A 146 8.87 -17.19 -5.89
C LEU A 146 10.21 -16.50 -5.66
N PHE A 147 10.47 -15.42 -6.40
CA PHE A 147 11.65 -14.57 -6.21
C PHE A 147 11.40 -13.55 -5.11
N MET A 148 12.11 -13.67 -4.01
CA MET A 148 12.03 -12.75 -2.87
C MET A 148 13.06 -11.64 -3.00
N TYR A 149 12.58 -10.39 -3.02
CA TYR A 149 13.45 -9.23 -2.90
C TYR A 149 13.94 -9.07 -1.45
N PRO A 150 15.09 -8.39 -1.27
CA PRO A 150 15.53 -7.92 0.04
C PRO A 150 14.41 -7.19 0.79
N ARG A 151 14.18 -7.58 2.05
CA ARG A 151 13.21 -6.91 2.94
C ARG A 151 13.70 -5.57 3.49
N ARG A 152 14.97 -5.25 3.25
CA ARG A 152 15.60 -3.97 3.57
C ARG A 152 15.82 -3.18 2.29
N LEU A 153 15.65 -1.86 2.35
CA LEU A 153 15.90 -0.98 1.22
C LEU A 153 17.40 -1.04 0.87
N THR A 154 17.71 -1.59 -0.30
CA THR A 154 19.07 -1.66 -0.83
C THR A 154 19.09 -1.25 -2.29
N GLY A 155 20.29 -1.05 -2.85
CA GLY A 155 20.47 -0.88 -4.30
C GLY A 155 20.27 -2.17 -5.10
N TYR A 156 19.97 -3.29 -4.44
CA TYR A 156 19.82 -4.61 -5.03
C TYR A 156 18.38 -5.16 -4.88
N PRO A 157 17.95 -6.03 -5.80
CA PRO A 157 18.63 -6.36 -7.05
C PRO A 157 18.53 -5.22 -8.07
N GLN A 158 19.56 -5.11 -8.91
CA GLN A 158 19.53 -4.24 -10.08
C GLN A 158 18.54 -4.80 -11.12
N ARG A 159 17.98 -3.92 -11.94
CA ARG A 159 17.07 -4.31 -13.04
C ARG A 159 17.68 -5.36 -13.97
N SER A 160 18.98 -5.25 -14.26
CA SER A 160 19.72 -6.20 -15.09
C SER A 160 19.86 -7.59 -14.45
N GLN A 161 20.01 -7.65 -13.12
CA GLN A 161 20.06 -8.92 -12.38
C GLN A 161 18.71 -9.62 -12.44
N ILE A 162 17.62 -8.89 -12.19
CA ILE A 162 16.25 -9.43 -12.29
C ILE A 162 15.96 -9.96 -13.68
N GLN A 163 16.21 -9.18 -14.72
CA GLN A 163 15.99 -9.62 -16.10
C GLN A 163 16.77 -10.90 -16.43
N ARG A 164 18.02 -10.99 -15.94
CA ARG A 164 18.84 -12.18 -16.09
C ARG A 164 18.22 -13.39 -15.38
N TYR A 165 17.80 -13.24 -14.14
CA TYR A 165 17.18 -14.30 -13.35
C TYR A 165 15.86 -14.76 -13.97
N MET A 166 14.98 -13.83 -14.37
CA MET A 166 13.75 -14.19 -15.08
C MET A 166 14.05 -14.92 -16.40
N GLY A 167 15.11 -14.54 -17.10
CA GLY A 167 15.57 -15.24 -18.29
C GLY A 167 15.99 -16.69 -18.04
N TRP A 168 16.61 -16.98 -16.90
CA TRP A 168 16.98 -18.35 -16.53
C TRP A 168 15.77 -19.24 -16.22
N PHE A 169 14.71 -18.65 -15.67
CA PHE A 169 13.50 -19.37 -15.23
C PHE A 169 12.31 -19.20 -16.19
N LYS A 170 12.53 -18.71 -17.41
CA LYS A 170 11.48 -18.35 -18.39
C LYS A 170 10.54 -19.51 -18.76
N GLU A 171 10.99 -20.76 -18.62
CA GLU A 171 10.24 -21.97 -19.00
C GLU A 171 9.41 -22.55 -17.85
N VAL A 172 9.44 -21.91 -16.68
CA VAL A 172 8.72 -22.33 -15.48
C VAL A 172 7.90 -21.15 -14.96
N ALA A 173 6.73 -21.44 -14.40
CA ALA A 173 5.91 -20.41 -13.77
C ALA A 173 6.66 -19.77 -12.60
N HIS A 174 6.68 -18.45 -12.55
CA HIS A 174 7.36 -17.71 -11.49
C HIS A 174 6.71 -16.36 -11.21
N GLY A 175 6.94 -15.87 -10.00
CA GLY A 175 6.51 -14.54 -9.57
C GLY A 175 7.54 -13.86 -8.70
N VAL A 176 7.34 -12.57 -8.48
CA VAL A 176 8.23 -11.72 -7.70
C VAL A 176 7.48 -11.17 -6.50
N ASP A 177 8.05 -11.33 -5.32
CA ASP A 177 7.63 -10.66 -4.10
C ASP A 177 8.55 -9.46 -3.86
N ASN A 178 8.07 -8.27 -4.22
CA ASN A 178 8.74 -7.01 -3.96
C ASN A 178 8.02 -6.23 -2.85
N PRO A 179 8.51 -6.25 -1.60
CA PRO A 179 7.87 -5.56 -0.47
C PRO A 179 7.93 -4.03 -0.58
N LEU A 180 8.74 -3.50 -1.51
CA LEU A 180 8.95 -2.07 -1.72
C LEU A 180 8.15 -1.53 -2.91
N ALA A 181 7.41 -2.39 -3.63
CA ALA A 181 6.46 -1.98 -4.65
C ALA A 181 5.15 -1.55 -3.96
N GLY A 182 5.13 -0.31 -3.45
CA GLY A 182 3.94 0.40 -2.98
C GLY A 182 3.53 1.48 -3.96
#